data_AF-A0A194PZ54-F1
#
_entry.id   AF-A0A194PZ54-F1
#
_cell.length_a   1.000
_cell.length_b   1.000
_cell.length_c   1.000
_cell.angle_alpha   90.00
_cell.angle_beta   90.00
_cell.angle_gamma   90.00
#
_symmetry.space_group_name_H-M   'P 1'
#
loop_
_entity.id
_entity.type
_entity.pdbx_description
1 polymer ?
#
loop_
_entity_poly.entity_id
_entity_poly.type
_entity_poly.pdbx_seq_one_letter_code
_entity_poly.pdbx_strand_id
1 'polypeptide(L)'
;MFPLLILIVIVVIYIFTTRNHGYWSKRNIKHDPPIPLFGNHFKNVFGIKSMTELSTQLYRKYYNERVVGYYCGSTPVLIVKDLDIAKNIMTVDFAYFYPRGLGRDPKYEPLHNNLFHSNGDIWKLLRQRLTPAFTTAKLKKMYPLVVKCAEKLQVAAEGIAARGGECDVRELMARFTTDFIGACGFGIEMDTINTEHSLFRELGKRIFSRSWRNILLIAMWDLLPEVRSLLYVDDNTIEEKITEIVQKIRELRNYKPSERNDFIDLLLELETKGKIVGESIEKSNPDGTPVQVEMEMDLKCIVAQVFIFFAAGFETSSSATSYCLHELAFYPEIQEKIQIEIDEKLKKYDNKLCYDAIAEMSYLHMAFKESLRKFPSLGVLNRTCARRYKIPDLNVTIDPGVKIVIPAQAIQMDEKYFDNPNEFRPERFSPDEEKKLNQYMYMPFGRGPRACIGTRLGEMQSLAGLAAVLHKFRVEPSQLTRRDLKVNQWMNVVQGVIGDHLHKLGYRVDLVPVEFVNYCMLEMCGHEVFRCNIQNLLFNTPAELDPVCMRAVDAVVDASAKFLRARNYLWFWALIDNQLFRRSEFAPKDHWPFDVDKDSYDTCMECTYCCGSLKKNKK
;
A
#
# COMPACT_ATOMS: atom_id res chain seq x y z
N MET A 1 42.31 40.94 -8.05
CA MET A 1 42.59 39.48 -8.02
C MET A 1 41.35 38.66 -7.63
N PHE A 2 40.64 39.01 -6.55
CA PHE A 2 39.43 38.30 -6.10
C PHE A 2 38.26 38.24 -7.13
N PRO A 3 37.93 39.31 -7.88
CA PRO A 3 36.84 39.26 -8.88
C PRO A 3 37.16 38.35 -10.07
N LEU A 4 38.43 38.31 -10.49
CA LEU A 4 38.91 37.46 -11.59
C LEU A 4 38.79 35.98 -11.22
N LEU A 5 39.13 35.63 -9.96
CA LEU A 5 39.01 34.27 -9.47
C LEU A 5 37.55 33.80 -9.43
N ILE A 6 36.63 34.66 -8.97
CA ILE A 6 35.19 34.39 -9.01
C ILE A 6 34.70 34.17 -10.44
N LEU A 7 35.11 35.03 -11.37
CA LEU A 7 34.73 34.89 -12.78
C LEU A 7 35.23 33.57 -13.38
N ILE A 8 36.49 33.19 -13.10
CA ILE A 8 37.06 31.91 -13.53
C ILE A 8 36.22 30.74 -12.99
N VAL A 9 35.87 30.77 -11.69
CA VAL A 9 35.05 29.73 -11.07
C VAL A 9 33.68 29.63 -11.73
N ILE A 10 33.01 30.76 -12.00
CA ILE A 10 31.70 30.78 -12.69
C ILE A 10 31.81 30.19 -14.10
N VAL A 11 32.84 30.56 -14.87
CA VAL A 11 33.08 30.04 -16.21
C VAL A 11 33.34 28.53 -16.18
N VAL A 12 34.16 28.05 -15.24
CA VAL A 12 34.42 26.62 -15.07
C VAL A 12 33.14 25.86 -14.72
N ILE A 13 32.33 26.37 -13.78
CA ILE A 13 31.03 25.78 -13.44
C ILE A 13 30.08 25.77 -14.64
N TYR A 14 30.03 26.86 -15.40
CA TYR A 14 29.19 26.95 -16.60
C TYR A 14 29.61 25.90 -17.64
N ILE A 15 30.89 25.82 -18.00
CA ILE A 15 31.41 24.85 -18.97
C ILE A 15 31.14 23.42 -18.48
N PHE A 16 31.43 23.14 -17.20
CA PHE A 16 31.25 21.81 -16.62
C PHE A 16 29.77 21.38 -16.64
N THR A 17 28.86 22.26 -16.25
CA THR A 17 27.43 21.94 -16.16
C THR A 17 26.74 21.85 -17.52
N THR A 18 27.25 22.54 -18.55
CA THR A 18 26.66 22.57 -19.90
C THR A 18 27.32 21.62 -20.90
N ARG A 19 28.45 20.98 -20.57
CA ARG A 19 29.24 20.12 -21.47
C ARG A 19 28.44 19.06 -22.24
N ASN A 20 27.36 18.55 -21.66
CA ASN A 20 26.54 17.47 -22.20
C ASN A 20 25.18 17.94 -22.74
N HIS A 21 24.85 19.23 -22.68
CA HIS A 21 23.53 19.75 -23.07
C HIS A 21 23.21 19.62 -24.56
N GLY A 22 24.19 19.29 -25.40
CA GLY A 22 24.00 18.93 -26.80
C GLY A 22 23.79 17.43 -27.07
N TYR A 23 23.69 16.57 -26.04
CA TYR A 23 23.66 15.12 -26.21
C TYR A 23 22.48 14.64 -27.08
N TRP A 24 21.28 15.17 -26.80
CA TRP A 24 20.04 14.79 -27.48
C TRP A 24 19.88 15.47 -28.84
N SER A 25 20.30 16.72 -29.00
CA SER A 25 20.24 17.43 -30.29
C SER A 25 21.14 16.77 -31.34
N LYS A 26 22.36 16.35 -30.96
CA LYS A 26 23.28 15.59 -31.83
C LYS A 26 22.70 14.25 -32.31
N ARG A 27 21.68 13.73 -31.63
CA ARG A 27 21.00 12.45 -31.93
C ARG A 27 19.59 12.63 -32.49
N ASN A 28 19.19 13.87 -32.80
CA ASN A 28 17.85 14.20 -33.28
C ASN A 28 16.72 13.75 -32.33
N ILE A 29 16.97 13.71 -31.02
CA ILE A 29 15.94 13.43 -30.01
C ILE A 29 15.34 14.75 -29.50
N LYS A 30 14.02 14.89 -29.58
CA LYS A 30 13.30 16.07 -29.08
C LYS A 30 13.41 16.18 -27.56
N HIS A 31 13.61 17.39 -27.07
CA HIS A 31 13.78 17.69 -25.66
C HIS A 31 13.54 19.18 -25.40
N ASP A 32 13.26 19.52 -24.14
CA ASP A 32 13.21 20.93 -23.72
C ASP A 32 14.64 21.48 -23.57
N PRO A 33 14.91 22.74 -23.98
CA PRO A 33 16.22 23.34 -23.82
C PRO A 33 16.68 23.27 -22.35
N PRO A 34 17.85 22.67 -22.06
CA PRO A 34 18.37 22.61 -20.70
C PRO A 34 18.87 23.98 -20.24
N ILE A 35 18.70 24.27 -18.95
CA ILE A 35 19.31 25.44 -18.32
C ILE A 35 20.64 25.07 -17.66
N PRO A 36 21.63 25.98 -17.59
CA PRO A 36 22.87 25.76 -16.86
C PRO A 36 22.62 25.30 -15.42
N LEU A 37 23.56 24.52 -14.88
CA LEU A 37 23.47 23.82 -13.58
C LEU A 37 22.40 22.72 -13.51
N PHE A 38 21.13 23.01 -13.83
CA PHE A 38 20.00 22.12 -13.53
C PHE A 38 19.54 21.22 -14.68
N GLY A 39 19.93 21.50 -15.91
CA GLY A 39 19.36 20.83 -17.07
C GLY A 39 17.87 21.13 -17.18
N ASN A 40 17.01 20.10 -17.17
CA ASN A 40 15.56 20.26 -17.08
C ASN A 40 15.00 19.94 -15.69
N HIS A 41 15.87 19.64 -14.71
CA HIS A 41 15.51 19.06 -13.42
C HIS A 41 15.34 20.06 -12.28
N PHE A 42 15.41 21.36 -12.57
CA PHE A 42 15.17 22.45 -11.61
C PHE A 42 13.88 22.25 -10.81
N LYS A 43 12.76 21.96 -11.49
CA LYS A 43 11.46 21.79 -10.83
C LYS A 43 11.43 20.62 -9.84
N ASN A 44 12.22 19.56 -10.05
CA ASN A 44 12.30 18.47 -9.09
C ASN A 44 13.23 18.79 -7.93
N VAL A 45 14.39 19.41 -8.21
CA VAL A 45 15.36 19.82 -7.19
C VAL A 45 14.74 20.72 -6.14
N PHE A 46 13.88 21.65 -6.56
CA PHE A 46 13.17 22.57 -5.66
C PHE A 46 11.80 22.07 -5.20
N GLY A 47 11.47 20.80 -5.45
CA GLY A 47 10.21 20.20 -5.00
C GLY A 47 8.96 20.89 -5.54
N ILE A 48 9.03 21.46 -6.75
CA ILE A 48 7.89 22.08 -7.47
C ILE A 48 7.08 21.02 -8.23
N LYS A 49 7.76 19.95 -8.69
CA LYS A 49 7.15 18.78 -9.35
C LYS A 49 7.92 17.52 -9.03
N SER A 50 7.22 16.44 -8.73
CA SER A 50 7.78 15.09 -8.64
C SER A 50 8.31 14.61 -9.99
N MET A 51 9.16 13.56 -9.98
CA MET A 51 9.61 12.91 -11.21
C MET A 51 8.46 12.27 -11.99
N THR A 52 7.41 11.80 -11.32
CA THR A 52 6.20 11.31 -11.99
C THR A 52 5.46 12.41 -12.73
N GLU A 53 5.24 13.57 -12.09
CA GLU A 53 4.57 14.70 -12.74
C GLU A 53 5.38 15.25 -13.91
N LEU A 54 6.71 15.34 -13.78
CA LEU A 54 7.58 15.81 -14.85
C LEU A 54 7.60 14.85 -16.05
N SER A 55 7.76 13.55 -15.78
CA SER A 55 7.75 12.54 -16.84
C SER A 55 6.38 12.44 -17.53
N THR A 56 5.28 12.57 -16.78
CA THR A 56 3.92 12.65 -17.33
C THR A 56 3.70 13.91 -18.16
N GLN A 57 4.21 15.06 -17.72
CA GLN A 57 4.13 16.30 -18.49
C GLN A 57 4.89 16.16 -19.82
N LEU A 58 6.10 15.61 -19.81
CA LEU A 58 6.88 15.38 -21.03
C LEU A 58 6.23 14.35 -21.94
N TYR A 59 5.65 13.30 -21.36
CA TYR A 59 4.88 12.29 -22.09
C TYR A 59 3.76 12.93 -22.91
N ARG A 60 2.95 13.79 -22.27
CA ARG A 60 1.83 14.48 -22.92
C ARG A 60 2.28 15.57 -23.90
N LYS A 61 3.28 16.38 -23.52
CA LYS A 61 3.80 17.47 -24.37
C LYS A 61 4.33 16.95 -25.71
N TYR A 62 5.05 15.83 -25.70
CA TYR A 62 5.62 15.22 -26.89
C TYR A 62 4.82 13.98 -27.32
N TYR A 63 3.49 14.10 -27.40
CA TYR A 63 2.57 12.97 -27.59
C TYR A 63 2.96 12.03 -28.75
N ASN A 64 3.34 12.58 -29.91
CA ASN A 64 3.70 11.82 -31.11
C ASN A 64 5.11 11.19 -31.08
N GLU A 65 5.95 11.54 -30.10
CA GLU A 65 7.30 11.00 -30.01
C GLU A 65 7.34 9.66 -29.28
N ARG A 66 8.19 8.75 -29.74
CA ARG A 66 8.41 7.44 -29.09
C ARG A 66 9.29 7.55 -27.85
N VAL A 67 10.20 8.53 -27.84
CA VAL A 67 11.09 8.85 -26.72
C VAL A 67 11.30 10.36 -26.63
N VAL A 68 11.67 10.85 -25.46
CA VAL A 68 11.94 12.27 -25.21
C VAL A 68 13.24 12.41 -24.43
N GLY A 69 14.10 13.33 -24.86
CA GLY A 69 15.32 13.67 -24.15
C GLY A 69 15.02 14.57 -22.94
N TYR A 70 15.76 14.35 -21.87
CA TYR A 70 15.69 15.11 -20.64
C TYR A 70 17.11 15.24 -20.04
N TYR A 71 17.35 16.25 -19.22
CA TYR A 71 18.62 16.44 -18.52
C TYR A 71 18.42 16.56 -17.01
N CYS A 72 19.13 15.73 -16.26
CA CYS A 72 19.31 15.88 -14.81
C CYS A 72 20.69 16.49 -14.58
N GLY A 73 20.74 17.81 -14.35
CA GLY A 73 22.00 18.56 -14.38
C GLY A 73 22.69 18.45 -15.75
N SER A 74 23.90 17.88 -15.76
CA SER A 74 24.62 17.54 -17.00
C SER A 74 24.40 16.09 -17.48
N THR A 75 23.63 15.28 -16.75
CA THR A 75 23.38 13.87 -17.07
C THR A 75 22.22 13.73 -18.05
N PRO A 76 22.43 13.16 -19.26
CA PRO A 76 21.35 12.86 -20.19
C PRO A 76 20.44 11.74 -19.66
N VAL A 77 19.13 11.95 -19.77
CA VAL A 77 18.08 10.99 -19.40
C VAL A 77 17.13 10.80 -20.59
N LEU A 78 16.81 9.54 -20.92
CA LEU A 78 15.83 9.20 -21.95
C LEU A 78 14.49 8.83 -21.31
N ILE A 79 13.44 9.58 -21.61
CA ILE A 79 12.06 9.20 -21.27
C ILE A 79 11.54 8.28 -22.36
N VAL A 80 11.23 7.03 -22.03
CA VAL A 80 10.79 6.00 -22.98
C VAL A 80 9.27 5.86 -22.92
N LYS A 81 8.57 6.23 -24.00
CA LYS A 81 7.11 6.22 -24.07
C LYS A 81 6.55 5.03 -24.83
N ASP A 82 7.33 4.51 -25.77
CA ASP A 82 6.99 3.38 -26.62
C ASP A 82 7.11 2.04 -25.89
N LEU A 83 6.10 1.19 -26.02
CA LEU A 83 6.01 -0.07 -25.27
C LEU A 83 7.04 -1.10 -25.71
N ASP A 84 7.40 -1.14 -27.00
CA ASP A 84 8.39 -2.10 -27.52
C ASP A 84 9.80 -1.71 -27.10
N ILE A 85 10.12 -0.40 -27.12
CA ILE A 85 11.39 0.09 -26.57
C ILE A 85 11.47 -0.19 -25.06
N ALA A 86 10.37 0.00 -24.32
CA ALA A 86 10.32 -0.33 -22.89
C ALA A 86 10.53 -1.84 -22.64
N LYS A 87 9.91 -2.71 -23.44
CA LYS A 87 10.11 -4.16 -23.41
C LYS A 87 11.57 -4.54 -23.65
N ASN A 88 12.18 -3.96 -24.68
CA ASN A 88 13.57 -4.22 -25.02
C ASN A 88 14.49 -3.85 -23.85
N ILE A 89 14.36 -2.63 -23.33
CA ILE A 89 15.17 -2.13 -22.22
C ILE A 89 14.97 -2.95 -20.92
N MET A 90 13.73 -3.30 -20.59
CA MET A 90 13.42 -3.95 -19.31
C MET A 90 13.66 -5.46 -19.32
N THR A 91 13.65 -6.11 -20.49
CA THR A 91 13.56 -7.57 -20.59
C THR A 91 14.50 -8.16 -21.63
N VAL A 92 14.39 -7.78 -22.91
CA VAL A 92 15.14 -8.42 -23.99
C VAL A 92 16.63 -8.10 -23.88
N ASP A 93 16.96 -6.82 -23.80
CA ASP A 93 18.33 -6.29 -23.78
C ASP A 93 18.78 -5.95 -22.35
N PHE A 94 18.24 -6.66 -21.36
CA PHE A 94 18.47 -6.39 -19.94
C PHE A 94 19.96 -6.31 -19.57
N ALA A 95 20.83 -7.08 -20.23
CA ALA A 95 22.28 -7.05 -20.03
C ALA A 95 22.92 -5.66 -20.26
N TYR A 96 22.27 -4.78 -21.04
CA TYR A 96 22.71 -3.40 -21.25
C TYR A 96 22.11 -2.42 -20.22
N PHE A 97 21.10 -2.82 -19.46
CA PHE A 97 20.28 -1.94 -18.63
C PHE A 97 20.11 -2.41 -17.18
N TYR A 98 20.90 -3.38 -16.73
CA TYR A 98 20.75 -3.97 -15.40
C TYR A 98 20.83 -2.97 -14.21
N PRO A 99 21.55 -1.84 -14.25
CA PRO A 99 21.56 -0.88 -13.15
C PRO A 99 20.28 -0.03 -13.09
N ARG A 100 19.84 0.33 -11.87
CA ARG A 100 18.71 1.28 -11.70
C ARG A 100 19.10 2.75 -11.78
N GLY A 101 20.38 3.08 -11.53
CA GLY A 101 20.87 4.46 -11.61
C GLY A 101 20.49 5.37 -10.44
N LEU A 102 20.10 4.80 -9.29
CA LEU A 102 19.64 5.55 -8.12
C LEU A 102 20.76 6.16 -7.27
N GLY A 103 22.01 6.09 -7.73
CA GLY A 103 23.13 6.85 -7.15
C GLY A 103 23.24 6.66 -5.65
N ARG A 104 23.38 5.41 -5.17
CA ARG A 104 23.74 5.06 -3.79
C ARG A 104 24.96 4.15 -3.86
N ASP A 105 25.99 4.45 -3.07
CA ASP A 105 27.26 3.70 -3.12
C ASP A 105 27.37 2.89 -1.82
N PRO A 106 27.29 1.55 -1.89
CA PRO A 106 27.43 0.66 -0.74
C PRO A 106 28.68 0.91 0.12
N LYS A 107 29.76 1.44 -0.48
CA LYS A 107 31.00 1.75 0.26
C LYS A 107 30.79 2.80 1.36
N TYR A 108 29.89 3.75 1.12
CA TYR A 108 29.64 4.87 2.01
C TYR A 108 28.27 4.80 2.67
N GLU A 109 27.37 3.99 2.11
CA GLU A 109 26.02 3.79 2.62
C GLU A 109 25.72 2.28 2.70
N PRO A 110 26.25 1.56 3.71
CA PRO A 110 26.18 0.10 3.81
C PRO A 110 24.77 -0.47 3.69
N LEU A 111 23.76 0.20 4.26
CA LEU A 111 22.35 -0.20 4.13
C LEU A 111 21.86 -0.27 2.68
N HIS A 112 22.51 0.43 1.74
CA HIS A 112 22.19 0.39 0.32
C HIS A 112 22.88 -0.77 -0.42
N ASN A 113 23.63 -1.64 0.27
CA ASN A 113 24.07 -2.93 -0.28
C ASN A 113 22.93 -3.96 -0.27
N ASN A 114 21.80 -3.61 -0.89
CA ASN A 114 20.57 -4.38 -0.85
C ASN A 114 20.00 -4.67 -2.23
N LEU A 115 19.12 -5.67 -2.32
CA LEU A 115 18.54 -6.16 -3.58
C LEU A 115 17.98 -5.05 -4.50
N PHE A 116 17.47 -3.96 -3.93
CA PHE A 116 16.91 -2.86 -4.72
C PHE A 116 18.00 -1.95 -5.32
N HIS A 117 19.03 -1.62 -4.55
CA HIS A 117 20.05 -0.64 -4.91
C HIS A 117 21.29 -1.26 -5.56
N SER A 118 21.67 -2.47 -5.17
CA SER A 118 22.81 -3.18 -5.73
C SER A 118 22.65 -3.36 -7.24
N ASN A 119 23.78 -3.43 -7.94
CA ASN A 119 23.86 -3.61 -9.39
C ASN A 119 24.76 -4.81 -9.73
N GLY A 120 24.81 -5.15 -11.02
CA GLY A 120 25.75 -6.14 -11.52
C GLY A 120 25.57 -7.51 -10.88
N ASP A 121 26.73 -8.10 -10.59
CA ASP A 121 26.87 -9.44 -10.04
C ASP A 121 26.22 -9.57 -8.65
N ILE A 122 26.43 -8.59 -7.77
CA ILE A 122 25.84 -8.57 -6.42
C ILE A 122 24.32 -8.65 -6.50
N TRP A 123 23.70 -7.84 -7.37
CA TRP A 123 22.26 -7.90 -7.55
C TRP A 123 21.78 -9.25 -8.07
N LYS A 124 22.47 -9.83 -9.06
CA LYS A 124 22.10 -11.12 -9.64
C LYS A 124 22.14 -12.23 -8.60
N LEU A 125 23.22 -12.31 -7.82
CA LEU A 125 23.41 -13.30 -6.77
C LEU A 125 22.39 -13.13 -5.64
N LEU A 126 22.14 -11.90 -5.17
CA LEU A 126 21.07 -11.61 -4.21
C LEU A 126 19.69 -12.02 -4.76
N ARG A 127 19.39 -11.67 -6.02
CA ARG A 127 18.09 -11.98 -6.63
C ARG A 127 17.88 -13.49 -6.72
N GLN A 128 18.90 -14.22 -7.14
CA GLN A 128 18.87 -15.69 -7.21
C GLN A 128 18.63 -16.31 -5.84
N ARG A 129 19.35 -15.84 -4.80
CA ARG A 129 19.25 -16.39 -3.44
C ARG A 129 17.93 -16.05 -2.73
N LEU A 130 17.37 -14.86 -2.97
CA LEU A 130 16.16 -14.39 -2.29
C LEU A 130 14.85 -14.81 -3.00
N THR A 131 14.85 -15.09 -4.30
CA THR A 131 13.61 -15.46 -5.04
C THR A 131 12.85 -16.65 -4.43
N PRO A 132 13.50 -17.74 -3.96
CA PRO A 132 12.81 -18.87 -3.34
C PRO A 132 12.00 -18.52 -2.08
N ALA A 133 12.35 -17.41 -1.39
CA ALA A 133 11.64 -16.94 -0.20
C ALA A 133 10.20 -16.46 -0.51
N PHE A 134 9.91 -16.10 -1.77
CA PHE A 134 8.62 -15.54 -2.21
C PHE A 134 7.78 -16.54 -3.03
N THR A 135 8.00 -17.84 -2.81
CA THR A 135 7.20 -18.91 -3.41
C THR A 135 5.83 -19.01 -2.74
N THR A 136 4.81 -19.44 -3.48
CA THR A 136 3.44 -19.60 -2.95
C THR A 136 3.40 -20.48 -1.70
N ALA A 137 4.21 -21.54 -1.64
CA ALA A 137 4.27 -22.43 -0.46
C ALA A 137 4.80 -21.71 0.79
N LYS A 138 5.87 -20.91 0.68
CA LYS A 138 6.41 -20.12 1.81
C LYS A 138 5.43 -19.00 2.22
N LEU A 139 4.80 -18.34 1.24
CA LEU A 139 3.80 -17.31 1.52
C LEU A 139 2.55 -17.86 2.22
N LYS A 140 2.04 -19.04 1.82
CA LYS A 140 0.95 -19.73 2.51
C LYS A 140 1.29 -20.02 3.98
N LYS A 141 2.53 -20.43 4.28
CA LYS A 141 2.99 -20.66 5.66
C LYS A 141 3.10 -19.38 6.48
N MET A 142 3.40 -18.25 5.85
CA MET A 142 3.47 -16.93 6.49
C MET A 142 2.07 -16.31 6.71
N TYR A 143 1.06 -16.80 5.98
CA TYR A 143 -0.28 -16.23 5.97
C TYR A 143 -0.97 -16.05 7.34
N PRO A 144 -0.82 -16.97 8.32
CA PRO A 144 -1.40 -16.76 9.65
C PRO A 144 -0.96 -15.46 10.33
N LEU A 145 0.27 -15.00 10.08
CA LEU A 145 0.76 -13.70 10.58
C LEU A 145 -0.02 -12.54 9.96
N VAL A 146 -0.36 -12.66 8.67
CA VAL A 146 -1.13 -11.66 7.91
C VAL A 146 -2.55 -11.55 8.44
N VAL A 147 -3.20 -12.70 8.69
CA VAL A 147 -4.55 -12.75 9.27
C VAL A 147 -4.57 -12.07 10.63
N LYS A 148 -3.61 -12.36 11.51
CA LYS A 148 -3.51 -11.71 12.82
C LYS A 148 -3.38 -10.19 12.71
N CYS A 149 -2.59 -9.68 11.76
CA CYS A 149 -2.51 -8.24 11.50
C CYS A 149 -3.82 -7.67 10.95
N ALA A 150 -4.52 -8.41 10.09
CA ALA A 150 -5.80 -8.00 9.51
C ALA A 150 -6.92 -7.95 10.57
N GLU A 151 -6.95 -8.89 11.51
CA GLU A 151 -7.85 -8.88 12.66
C GLU A 151 -7.59 -7.68 13.59
N LYS A 152 -6.31 -7.37 13.87
CA LYS A 152 -5.96 -6.14 14.61
C LYS A 152 -6.46 -4.88 13.89
N LEU A 153 -6.33 -4.83 12.56
CA LEU A 153 -6.84 -3.73 11.75
C LEU A 153 -8.36 -3.59 11.89
N GLN A 154 -9.11 -4.69 11.92
CA GLN A 154 -10.56 -4.66 12.16
C GLN A 154 -10.87 -4.02 13.51
N VAL A 155 -10.24 -4.47 14.59
CA VAL A 155 -10.46 -3.94 15.94
C VAL A 155 -10.15 -2.44 16.01
N ALA A 156 -9.08 -1.98 15.37
CA ALA A 156 -8.77 -0.56 15.32
C ALA A 156 -9.82 0.25 14.53
N ALA A 157 -10.30 -0.29 13.40
CA ALA A 157 -11.36 0.31 12.62
C ALA A 157 -12.70 0.35 13.39
N GLU A 158 -13.02 -0.66 14.20
CA GLU A 158 -14.20 -0.68 15.09
C GLU A 158 -14.14 0.49 16.08
N GLY A 159 -12.98 0.72 16.69
CA GLY A 159 -12.75 1.84 17.60
C GLY A 159 -12.84 3.22 16.94
N ILE A 160 -12.51 3.33 15.64
CA ILE A 160 -12.69 4.55 14.84
C ILE A 160 -14.17 4.77 14.55
N ALA A 161 -14.86 3.75 14.01
CA ALA A 161 -16.28 3.80 13.69
C ALA A 161 -17.13 4.17 14.91
N ALA A 162 -16.84 3.57 16.08
CA ALA A 162 -17.53 3.87 17.33
C ALA A 162 -17.39 5.33 17.81
N ARG A 163 -16.37 6.07 17.34
CA ARG A 163 -16.13 7.48 17.71
C ARG A 163 -16.64 8.49 16.68
N GLY A 164 -17.39 8.04 15.67
CA GLY A 164 -17.93 8.88 14.60
C GLY A 164 -17.32 8.61 13.23
N GLY A 165 -16.35 7.70 13.13
CA GLY A 165 -15.87 7.15 11.86
C GLY A 165 -14.83 7.99 11.13
N GLU A 166 -14.63 9.26 11.47
CA GLU A 166 -13.62 10.08 10.79
C GLU A 166 -12.20 9.58 11.08
N CYS A 167 -11.45 9.26 10.02
CA CYS A 167 -10.04 8.90 10.13
C CYS A 167 -9.27 9.19 8.85
N ASP A 168 -7.95 9.32 9.01
CA ASP A 168 -7.02 9.22 7.89
C ASP A 168 -6.82 7.75 7.52
N VAL A 169 -7.40 7.32 6.40
CA VAL A 169 -7.27 5.93 5.91
C VAL A 169 -5.85 5.57 5.51
N ARG A 170 -5.03 6.56 5.12
CA ARG A 170 -3.60 6.33 4.85
C ARG A 170 -2.86 6.07 6.15
N GLU A 171 -3.12 6.80 7.22
CA GLU A 171 -2.51 6.50 8.53
C GLU A 171 -2.94 5.12 9.05
N LEU A 172 -4.22 4.77 8.91
CA LEU A 172 -4.75 3.45 9.28
C LEU A 172 -4.03 2.32 8.53
N MET A 173 -3.98 2.40 7.20
CA MET A 173 -3.30 1.41 6.37
C MET A 173 -1.77 1.42 6.55
N ALA A 174 -1.18 2.57 6.87
CA ALA A 174 0.23 2.70 7.22
C ALA A 174 0.57 1.97 8.53
N ARG A 175 -0.27 2.06 9.55
CA ARG A 175 -0.11 1.27 10.79
C ARG A 175 -0.27 -0.23 10.53
N PHE A 176 -1.29 -0.63 9.77
CA PHE A 176 -1.48 -2.03 9.37
C PHE A 176 -0.25 -2.61 8.66
N THR A 177 0.25 -1.93 7.63
CA THR A 177 1.41 -2.39 6.85
C THR A 177 2.72 -2.36 7.65
N THR A 178 2.83 -1.47 8.65
CA THR A 178 3.95 -1.47 9.62
C THR A 178 3.91 -2.71 10.50
N ASP A 179 2.74 -3.04 11.08
CA ASP A 179 2.57 -4.26 11.88
C ASP A 179 2.81 -5.52 11.05
N PHE A 180 2.30 -5.54 9.81
CA PHE A 180 2.53 -6.63 8.88
C PHE A 180 4.02 -6.86 8.63
N ILE A 181 4.78 -5.82 8.25
CA ILE A 181 6.20 -5.99 7.94
C ILE A 181 7.02 -6.23 9.21
N GLY A 182 6.54 -5.78 10.36
CA GLY A 182 7.11 -6.15 11.64
C GLY A 182 7.01 -7.63 11.93
N ALA A 183 5.80 -8.18 11.82
CA ALA A 183 5.53 -9.59 12.07
C ALA A 183 6.18 -10.50 11.01
N CYS A 184 6.00 -10.19 9.73
CA CYS A 184 6.47 -11.02 8.63
C CYS A 184 7.95 -10.76 8.28
N GLY A 185 8.45 -9.54 8.45
CA GLY A 185 9.80 -9.14 8.07
C GLY A 185 10.83 -9.28 9.19
N PHE A 186 10.49 -8.86 10.41
CA PHE A 186 11.39 -8.94 11.58
C PHE A 186 11.05 -10.09 12.52
N GLY A 187 9.87 -10.70 12.37
CA GLY A 187 9.40 -11.69 13.33
C GLY A 187 9.08 -11.11 14.70
N ILE A 188 8.80 -9.81 14.76
CA ILE A 188 8.44 -9.08 15.98
C ILE A 188 6.94 -8.76 15.91
N GLU A 189 6.21 -9.09 16.96
CA GLU A 189 4.83 -8.62 17.10
C GLU A 189 4.87 -7.15 17.47
N MET A 190 4.57 -6.30 16.49
CA MET A 190 4.40 -4.89 16.71
C MET A 190 2.94 -4.60 17.03
N ASP A 191 2.71 -3.58 17.85
CA ASP A 191 1.37 -3.11 18.18
C ASP A 191 1.19 -1.66 17.71
N THR A 192 1.69 -1.35 16.52
CA THR A 192 1.64 0.00 15.92
C THR A 192 0.22 0.37 15.51
N ILE A 193 -0.66 -0.61 15.32
CA ILE A 193 -2.10 -0.38 15.11
C ILE A 193 -2.74 0.29 16.34
N ASN A 194 -2.36 -0.13 17.56
CA ASN A 194 -2.94 0.36 18.81
C ASN A 194 -2.12 1.49 19.47
N THR A 195 -0.84 1.62 19.11
CA THR A 195 0.07 2.63 19.69
C THR A 195 0.50 3.67 18.67
N GLU A 196 0.23 4.95 18.95
CA GLU A 196 0.59 6.05 18.04
C GLU A 196 2.11 6.27 17.93
N HIS A 197 2.85 5.91 18.98
CA HIS A 197 4.29 6.06 19.10
C HIS A 197 4.97 4.70 19.23
N SER A 198 5.22 4.04 18.11
CA SER A 198 6.10 2.87 18.08
C SER A 198 7.44 3.21 17.46
N LEU A 199 8.51 2.61 18.00
CA LEU A 199 9.87 2.79 17.51
C LEU A 199 10.00 2.47 16.01
N PHE A 200 9.23 1.49 15.52
CA PHE A 200 9.21 1.12 14.11
C PHE A 200 8.41 2.10 13.24
N ARG A 201 7.34 2.71 13.75
CA ARG A 201 6.63 3.79 13.04
C ARG A 201 7.52 5.02 12.91
N GLU A 202 8.25 5.38 13.96
CA GLU A 202 9.23 6.47 13.91
C GLU A 202 10.38 6.16 12.96
N LEU A 203 10.91 4.93 12.99
CA LEU A 203 11.92 4.45 12.06
C LEU A 203 11.41 4.54 10.61
N GLY A 204 10.20 4.04 10.33
CA GLY A 204 9.55 4.12 9.02
C GLY A 204 9.37 5.57 8.55
N LYS A 205 8.84 6.44 9.41
CA LYS A 205 8.72 7.88 9.12
C LYS A 205 10.09 8.50 8.82
N ARG A 206 11.14 8.18 9.58
CA ARG A 206 12.51 8.70 9.35
C ARG A 206 13.11 8.22 8.03
N ILE A 207 12.89 6.96 7.64
CA ILE A 207 13.38 6.40 6.37
C ILE A 207 12.81 7.14 5.16
N PHE A 208 11.54 7.55 5.23
CA PHE A 208 10.84 8.22 4.12
C PHE A 208 10.77 9.75 4.23
N SER A 209 10.95 10.32 5.42
CA SER A 209 11.10 11.76 5.62
C SER A 209 12.51 12.20 5.24
N ARG A 210 12.64 13.24 4.43
CA ARG A 210 13.95 13.80 4.09
C ARG A 210 14.16 15.09 4.86
N SER A 211 15.28 15.17 5.59
CA SER A 211 15.75 16.46 6.10
C SER A 211 16.13 17.37 4.92
N TRP A 212 16.04 18.69 5.12
CA TRP A 212 16.48 19.66 4.13
C TRP A 212 17.95 19.45 3.72
N ARG A 213 18.81 19.02 4.66
CA ARG A 213 20.19 18.62 4.38
C ARG A 213 20.25 17.47 3.36
N ASN A 214 19.44 16.42 3.55
CA ASN A 214 19.43 15.25 2.65
C ASN A 214 18.87 15.60 1.28
N ILE A 215 17.85 16.45 1.21
CA ILE A 215 17.31 16.99 -0.05
C ILE A 215 18.41 17.73 -0.83
N LEU A 216 19.15 18.62 -0.16
CA LEU A 216 20.24 19.38 -0.78
C LEU A 216 21.38 18.47 -1.25
N LEU A 217 21.80 17.50 -0.43
CA LEU A 217 22.85 16.56 -0.79
C LEU A 217 22.46 15.68 -2.00
N ILE A 218 21.23 15.17 -2.03
CA ILE A 218 20.72 14.38 -3.16
C ILE A 218 20.64 15.27 -4.42
N ALA A 219 20.13 16.50 -4.29
CA ALA A 219 20.13 17.45 -5.40
C ALA A 219 21.54 17.70 -5.92
N MET A 220 22.53 17.88 -5.04
CA MET A 220 23.93 18.03 -5.42
C MET A 220 24.47 16.80 -6.15
N TRP A 221 24.14 15.59 -5.70
CA TRP A 221 24.54 14.35 -6.38
C TRP A 221 23.90 14.19 -7.75
N ASP A 222 22.65 14.61 -7.91
CA ASP A 222 21.94 14.58 -9.18
C ASP A 222 22.50 15.61 -10.18
N LEU A 223 22.96 16.76 -9.69
CA LEU A 223 23.55 17.83 -10.50
C LEU A 223 25.02 17.56 -10.86
N LEU A 224 25.79 17.02 -9.91
CA LEU A 224 27.24 16.81 -9.97
C LEU A 224 27.59 15.41 -9.39
N PRO A 225 27.38 14.33 -10.15
CA PRO A 225 27.65 12.97 -9.67
C PRO A 225 29.12 12.72 -9.31
N GLU A 226 30.07 13.50 -9.85
CA GLU A 226 31.51 13.35 -9.59
C GLU A 226 31.95 13.78 -8.19
N VAL A 227 31.24 14.73 -7.54
CA VAL A 227 31.55 15.16 -6.16
C VAL A 227 30.87 14.30 -5.10
N ARG A 228 30.17 13.24 -5.52
CA ARG A 228 29.45 12.35 -4.64
C ARG A 228 30.35 11.61 -3.64
N SER A 229 31.59 11.31 -4.03
CA SER A 229 32.60 10.73 -3.14
C SER A 229 33.22 11.75 -2.16
N LEU A 230 32.71 12.97 -2.08
CA LEU A 230 33.18 13.99 -1.13
C LEU A 230 32.08 14.41 -0.14
N LEU A 231 30.81 14.22 -0.51
CA LEU A 231 29.65 14.71 0.23
C LEU A 231 28.73 13.55 0.58
N TYR A 232 28.90 12.97 1.77
CA TYR A 232 28.13 11.80 2.20
C TYR A 232 26.87 12.19 3.00
N VAL A 233 25.79 11.48 2.72
CA VAL A 233 24.58 11.49 3.55
C VAL A 233 24.77 10.40 4.60
N ASP A 234 25.44 10.75 5.68
CA ASP A 234 25.61 9.83 6.80
C ASP A 234 24.40 9.95 7.74
N ASP A 235 23.57 8.91 7.79
CA ASP A 235 22.60 8.67 8.87
C ASP A 235 22.91 7.33 9.55
N ASN A 236 24.14 7.19 10.08
CA ASN A 236 24.60 6.02 10.87
C ASN A 236 23.60 5.61 11.95
N THR A 237 22.76 6.54 12.44
CA THR A 237 21.77 6.24 13.48
C THR A 237 20.73 5.21 13.03
N ILE A 238 20.36 5.17 11.74
CA ILE A 238 19.42 4.17 11.20
C ILE A 238 20.13 2.82 11.06
N GLU A 239 21.36 2.83 10.55
CA GLU A 239 22.16 1.62 10.37
C GLU A 239 22.45 0.93 11.71
N GLU A 240 22.90 1.67 12.71
CA GLU A 240 23.18 1.17 14.06
C GLU A 240 21.93 0.54 14.68
N LYS A 241 20.78 1.23 14.65
CA LYS A 241 19.53 0.73 15.21
C LYS A 241 19.03 -0.54 14.55
N ILE A 242 19.06 -0.61 13.21
CA ILE A 242 18.61 -1.81 12.49
C ILE A 242 19.59 -2.97 12.74
N THR A 243 20.89 -2.68 12.78
CA THR A 243 21.91 -3.67 13.12
C THR A 243 21.68 -4.25 14.51
N GLU A 244 21.43 -3.40 15.51
CA GLU A 244 21.14 -3.81 16.88
C GLU A 244 19.87 -4.69 16.95
N ILE A 245 18.80 -4.29 16.26
CA ILE A 245 17.54 -5.05 16.19
C ILE A 245 17.79 -6.43 15.57
N VAL A 246 18.45 -6.48 14.40
CA VAL A 246 18.73 -7.74 13.70
C VAL A 246 19.61 -8.64 14.55
N GLN A 247 20.66 -8.10 15.16
CA GLN A 247 21.58 -8.85 16.00
C GLN A 247 20.86 -9.44 17.23
N LYS A 248 20.03 -8.66 17.92
CA LYS A 248 19.22 -9.13 19.05
C LYS A 248 18.25 -10.25 18.63
N ILE A 249 17.59 -10.13 17.48
CA ILE A 249 16.69 -11.19 16.98
C ILE A 249 17.47 -12.47 16.71
N ARG A 250 18.66 -12.38 16.10
CA ARG A 250 19.52 -13.54 15.82
C ARG A 250 19.96 -14.24 17.11
N GLU A 251 20.36 -13.47 18.11
CA GLU A 251 20.76 -13.98 19.43
C GLU A 251 19.59 -14.68 20.14
N LEU A 252 18.40 -14.05 20.17
CA LEU A 252 17.20 -14.63 20.76
C LEU A 252 16.78 -15.95 20.09
N ARG A 253 17.14 -16.14 18.81
CA ARG A 253 16.85 -17.36 18.04
C ARG A 253 18.00 -18.37 18.05
N ASN A 254 19.06 -18.13 18.82
CA ASN A 254 20.28 -18.94 18.80
C ASN A 254 20.79 -19.20 17.37
N TYR A 255 20.68 -18.20 16.49
CA TYR A 255 21.11 -18.26 15.09
C TYR A 255 20.47 -19.39 14.25
N LYS A 256 19.28 -19.85 14.63
CA LYS A 256 18.55 -20.91 13.91
C LYS A 256 17.17 -20.44 13.44
N PRO A 257 16.67 -20.94 12.30
CA PRO A 257 15.30 -20.69 11.90
C PRO A 257 14.31 -21.16 12.98
N SER A 258 13.27 -20.37 13.21
CA SER A 258 12.14 -20.69 14.07
C SER A 258 10.98 -21.29 13.27
N GLU A 259 9.90 -21.66 13.97
CA GLU A 259 8.64 -22.11 13.35
C GLU A 259 7.68 -20.96 13.01
N ARG A 260 8.10 -19.68 13.15
CA ARG A 260 7.26 -18.51 12.84
C ARG A 260 7.03 -18.34 11.34
N ASN A 261 7.91 -18.87 10.50
CA ASN A 261 7.88 -18.76 9.04
C ASN A 261 7.95 -17.30 8.56
N ASP A 262 8.75 -16.48 9.24
CA ASP A 262 9.00 -15.09 8.87
C ASP A 262 10.25 -14.93 7.98
N PHE A 263 10.53 -13.70 7.57
CA PHE A 263 11.66 -13.40 6.70
C PHE A 263 13.03 -13.57 7.39
N ILE A 264 13.11 -13.44 8.72
CA ILE A 264 14.35 -13.73 9.45
C ILE A 264 14.64 -15.22 9.43
N ASP A 265 13.64 -16.09 9.56
CA ASP A 265 13.82 -17.54 9.41
C ASP A 265 14.40 -17.88 8.04
N LEU A 266 13.93 -17.19 6.99
CA LEU A 266 14.44 -17.34 5.64
C LEU A 266 15.89 -16.86 5.53
N LEU A 267 16.23 -15.70 6.10
CA LEU A 267 17.61 -15.19 6.08
C LEU A 267 18.59 -16.11 6.82
N LEU A 268 18.19 -16.65 7.97
CA LEU A 268 18.97 -17.64 8.72
C LEU A 268 19.13 -18.95 7.93
N GLU A 269 18.06 -19.42 7.27
CA GLU A 269 18.13 -20.59 6.37
C GLU A 269 19.11 -20.34 5.21
N LEU A 270 19.15 -19.12 4.66
CA LEU A 270 20.03 -18.76 3.55
C LEU A 270 21.48 -18.56 4.00
N GLU A 271 21.71 -18.09 5.22
CA GLU A 271 23.04 -17.94 5.84
C GLU A 271 23.72 -19.30 6.00
N THR A 272 23.00 -20.34 6.44
CA THR A 272 23.56 -21.70 6.60
C THR A 272 24.02 -22.34 5.28
N LYS A 273 23.52 -21.88 4.13
CA LYS A 273 23.89 -22.37 2.80
C LYS A 273 25.25 -21.83 2.31
N GLY A 274 25.94 -21.02 3.10
CA GLY A 274 27.28 -20.50 2.79
C GLY A 274 27.32 -19.61 1.55
N LYS A 275 28.47 -19.60 0.88
CA LYS A 275 28.74 -18.74 -0.28
C LYS A 275 27.73 -18.94 -1.42
N ILE A 276 27.36 -17.83 -2.05
CA ILE A 276 26.54 -17.77 -3.25
C ILE A 276 27.49 -17.70 -4.44
N VAL A 277 27.48 -18.72 -5.30
CA VAL A 277 28.26 -18.75 -6.54
C VAL A 277 27.32 -18.62 -7.72
N GLY A 278 27.71 -17.83 -8.72
CA GLY A 278 26.97 -17.71 -9.96
C GLY A 278 27.76 -17.00 -11.06
N GLU A 279 27.20 -17.02 -12.26
CA GLU A 279 27.80 -16.38 -13.43
C GLU A 279 27.71 -14.86 -13.36
N SER A 280 28.83 -14.19 -13.66
CA SER A 280 28.91 -12.73 -13.78
C SER A 280 28.08 -12.22 -14.96
N ILE A 281 27.45 -11.07 -14.79
CA ILE A 281 26.85 -10.30 -15.90
C ILE A 281 27.76 -9.17 -16.36
N GLU A 282 28.78 -8.85 -15.58
CA GLU A 282 29.70 -7.75 -15.84
C GLU A 282 30.98 -8.20 -16.53
N LYS A 283 31.45 -9.40 -16.21
CA LYS A 283 32.74 -9.96 -16.64
C LYS A 283 32.56 -11.25 -17.45
N SER A 284 33.35 -11.36 -18.50
CA SER A 284 33.44 -12.55 -19.35
C SER A 284 34.91 -12.95 -19.49
N ASN A 285 35.14 -14.25 -19.60
CA ASN A 285 36.42 -14.85 -19.94
C ASN A 285 36.80 -14.51 -21.39
N PRO A 286 38.08 -14.68 -21.79
CA PRO A 286 38.53 -14.45 -23.17
C PRO A 286 37.80 -15.30 -24.22
N ASP A 287 37.26 -16.46 -23.83
CA ASP A 287 36.46 -17.36 -24.67
C ASP A 287 34.98 -16.93 -24.81
N GLY A 288 34.58 -15.83 -24.16
CA GLY A 288 33.22 -15.30 -24.16
C GLY A 288 32.30 -15.87 -23.07
N THR A 289 32.74 -16.86 -22.28
CA THR A 289 31.94 -17.42 -21.19
C THR A 289 31.88 -16.49 -19.97
N PRO A 290 30.80 -16.46 -19.18
CA PRO A 290 30.74 -15.66 -17.96
C PRO A 290 31.76 -16.09 -16.90
N VAL A 291 32.41 -15.12 -16.24
CA VAL A 291 33.27 -15.39 -15.08
C VAL A 291 32.41 -15.87 -13.91
N GLN A 292 32.86 -16.87 -13.15
CA GLN A 292 32.19 -17.24 -11.89
C GLN A 292 32.52 -16.21 -10.80
N VAL A 293 31.49 -15.73 -10.14
CA VAL A 293 31.57 -14.75 -9.05
C VAL A 293 30.90 -15.30 -7.81
N GLU A 294 31.44 -14.94 -6.66
CA GLU A 294 30.94 -15.38 -5.37
C GLU A 294 30.63 -14.21 -4.44
N MET A 295 29.64 -14.40 -3.56
CA MET A 295 29.36 -13.48 -2.46
C MET A 295 28.91 -14.26 -1.22
N GLU A 296 29.00 -13.63 -0.06
CA GLU A 296 28.50 -14.17 1.21
C GLU A 296 27.41 -13.26 1.77
N MET A 297 26.45 -13.84 2.49
CA MET A 297 25.44 -13.08 3.23
C MET A 297 25.94 -12.80 4.64
N ASP A 298 26.93 -11.92 4.75
CA ASP A 298 27.42 -11.45 6.05
C ASP A 298 26.37 -10.62 6.80
N LEU A 299 26.63 -10.30 8.08
CA LEU A 299 25.69 -9.52 8.90
C LEU A 299 25.32 -8.18 8.24
N LYS A 300 26.27 -7.48 7.61
CA LYS A 300 26.01 -6.21 6.93
C LYS A 300 25.04 -6.39 5.77
N CYS A 301 25.22 -7.44 4.96
CA CYS A 301 24.33 -7.80 3.87
C CYS A 301 22.94 -8.19 4.37
N ILE A 302 22.85 -8.97 5.45
CA ILE A 302 21.58 -9.35 6.10
C ILE A 302 20.84 -8.09 6.58
N VAL A 303 21.51 -7.20 7.31
CA VAL A 303 20.95 -5.93 7.80
C VAL A 303 20.46 -5.07 6.63
N ALA A 304 21.24 -4.97 5.55
CA ALA A 304 20.84 -4.24 4.35
C ALA A 304 19.59 -4.85 3.67
N GLN A 305 19.45 -6.19 3.66
CA GLN A 305 18.24 -6.84 3.15
C GLN A 305 17.03 -6.55 4.05
N VAL A 306 17.17 -6.72 5.37
CA VAL A 306 16.09 -6.44 6.34
C VAL A 306 15.62 -4.99 6.21
N PHE A 307 16.54 -4.03 6.10
CA PHE A 307 16.22 -2.62 5.85
C PHE A 307 15.38 -2.42 4.59
N ILE A 308 15.77 -2.98 3.44
CA ILE A 308 15.01 -2.76 2.20
C ILE A 308 13.65 -3.44 2.22
N PHE A 309 13.54 -4.63 2.82
CA PHE A 309 12.24 -5.31 2.93
C PHE A 309 11.29 -4.57 3.88
N PHE A 310 11.81 -3.98 4.96
CA PHE A 310 11.04 -3.07 5.82
C PHE A 310 10.49 -1.89 5.03
N ALA A 311 11.38 -1.14 4.38
CA ALA A 311 11.01 0.05 3.63
C ALA A 311 10.03 -0.27 2.48
N ALA A 312 10.31 -1.33 1.72
CA ALA A 312 9.47 -1.73 0.59
C ALA A 312 8.09 -2.24 1.02
N GLY A 313 8.02 -3.04 2.09
CA GLY A 313 6.78 -3.69 2.54
C GLY A 313 5.77 -2.73 3.16
N PHE A 314 6.26 -1.63 3.77
CA PHE A 314 5.45 -0.66 4.50
C PHE A 314 4.89 0.47 3.60
N GLU A 315 5.73 1.34 3.03
CA GLU A 315 5.26 2.58 2.38
C GLU A 315 4.53 2.30 1.05
N THR A 316 4.97 1.30 0.28
CA THR A 316 4.36 1.01 -1.02
C THR A 316 2.95 0.42 -0.89
N SER A 317 2.77 -0.50 0.05
CA SER A 317 1.50 -1.18 0.32
C SER A 317 0.49 -0.24 0.99
N SER A 318 0.94 0.64 1.89
CA SER A 318 0.06 1.64 2.51
C SER A 318 -0.45 2.65 1.49
N SER A 319 0.42 3.13 0.59
CA SER A 319 0.02 3.99 -0.54
C SER A 319 -1.00 3.30 -1.46
N ALA A 320 -0.73 2.04 -1.86
CA ALA A 320 -1.62 1.28 -2.74
C ALA A 320 -3.01 1.01 -2.12
N THR A 321 -3.04 0.54 -0.87
CA THR A 321 -4.30 0.22 -0.18
C THR A 321 -5.10 1.45 0.18
N SER A 322 -4.46 2.52 0.66
CA SER A 322 -5.16 3.77 0.97
C SER A 322 -5.74 4.44 -0.28
N TYR A 323 -5.04 4.39 -1.42
CA TYR A 323 -5.59 4.87 -2.69
C TYR A 323 -6.75 4.00 -3.18
N CYS A 324 -6.68 2.68 -2.99
CA CYS A 324 -7.79 1.78 -3.31
C CYS A 324 -9.05 2.13 -2.50
N LEU A 325 -8.93 2.29 -1.17
CA LEU A 325 -10.03 2.72 -0.31
C LEU A 325 -10.55 4.11 -0.70
N HIS A 326 -9.65 5.02 -1.07
CA HIS A 326 -10.01 6.35 -1.54
C HIS A 326 -10.88 6.30 -2.81
N GLU A 327 -10.50 5.50 -3.81
CA GLU A 327 -11.35 5.32 -5.00
C GLU A 327 -12.70 4.71 -4.60
N LEU A 328 -12.71 3.61 -3.85
CA LEU A 328 -13.94 2.91 -3.44
C LEU A 328 -14.91 3.79 -2.64
N ALA A 329 -14.41 4.79 -1.91
CA ALA A 329 -15.25 5.75 -1.20
C ALA A 329 -16.16 6.56 -2.15
N PHE A 330 -15.72 6.82 -3.38
CA PHE A 330 -16.48 7.56 -4.39
C PHE A 330 -17.25 6.66 -5.38
N TYR A 331 -17.10 5.34 -5.28
CA TYR A 331 -17.82 4.35 -6.10
C TYR A 331 -18.53 3.34 -5.19
N PRO A 332 -19.58 3.77 -4.46
CA PRO A 332 -20.28 2.93 -3.49
C PRO A 332 -20.83 1.64 -4.10
N GLU A 333 -21.25 1.66 -5.37
CA GLU A 333 -21.75 0.49 -6.09
C GLU A 333 -20.67 -0.56 -6.39
N ILE A 334 -19.42 -0.12 -6.60
CA ILE A 334 -18.28 -1.03 -6.74
C ILE A 334 -17.91 -1.58 -5.37
N GLN A 335 -17.93 -0.74 -4.33
CA GLN A 335 -17.66 -1.14 -2.96
C GLN A 335 -18.66 -2.20 -2.48
N GLU A 336 -19.96 -2.04 -2.77
CA GLU A 336 -21.02 -2.99 -2.44
C GLU A 336 -20.81 -4.35 -3.12
N LYS A 337 -20.45 -4.37 -4.40
CA LYS A 337 -20.10 -5.63 -5.11
C LYS A 337 -18.93 -6.36 -4.45
N ILE A 338 -17.91 -5.61 -4.03
CA ILE A 338 -16.76 -6.17 -3.30
C ILE A 338 -17.21 -6.73 -1.95
N GLN A 339 -18.06 -6.01 -1.22
CA GLN A 339 -18.58 -6.44 0.08
C GLN A 339 -19.40 -7.74 -0.03
N ILE A 340 -20.27 -7.84 -1.04
CA ILE A 340 -21.02 -9.07 -1.35
C ILE A 340 -20.06 -10.23 -1.65
N GLU A 341 -19.06 -10.02 -2.51
CA GLU A 341 -18.05 -11.05 -2.82
C GLU A 341 -17.31 -11.49 -1.55
N ILE A 342 -16.88 -10.54 -0.71
CA ILE A 342 -16.18 -10.83 0.54
C ILE A 342 -17.03 -11.73 1.43
N ASP A 343 -18.30 -11.39 1.64
CA ASP A 343 -19.18 -12.17 2.52
C ASP A 343 -19.44 -13.58 1.98
N GLU A 344 -19.69 -13.70 0.67
CA GLU A 344 -19.87 -14.99 0.01
C GLU A 344 -18.63 -15.89 0.17
N LYS A 345 -17.43 -15.33 -0.03
CA LYS A 345 -16.19 -16.09 0.12
C LYS A 345 -15.92 -16.45 1.57
N LEU A 346 -16.09 -15.53 2.51
CA LEU A 346 -15.87 -15.81 3.93
C LEU A 346 -16.83 -16.87 4.47
N LYS A 347 -18.09 -16.89 4.01
CA LYS A 347 -19.10 -17.89 4.42
C LYS A 347 -18.69 -19.33 4.06
N LYS A 348 -17.91 -19.52 2.98
CA LYS A 348 -17.33 -20.81 2.58
C LYS A 348 -16.21 -21.29 3.53
N TYR A 349 -15.62 -20.39 4.32
CA TYR A 349 -14.48 -20.63 5.19
C TYR A 349 -14.79 -20.25 6.65
N ASP A 350 -15.98 -20.62 7.15
CA ASP A 350 -16.42 -20.41 8.54
C ASP A 350 -16.37 -18.94 8.99
N ASN A 351 -16.60 -18.00 8.06
CA ASN A 351 -16.48 -16.55 8.27
C ASN A 351 -15.09 -16.09 8.72
N LYS A 352 -14.03 -16.83 8.38
CA LYS A 352 -12.65 -16.50 8.75
C LYS A 352 -11.83 -16.03 7.56
N LEU A 353 -11.03 -14.98 7.79
CA LEU A 353 -10.00 -14.57 6.85
C LEU A 353 -8.93 -15.66 6.76
N CYS A 354 -8.74 -16.24 5.58
CA CYS A 354 -7.71 -17.23 5.30
C CYS A 354 -7.13 -17.02 3.89
N TYR A 355 -6.04 -17.74 3.56
CA TYR A 355 -5.35 -17.54 2.28
C TYR A 355 -6.28 -17.84 1.11
N ASP A 356 -6.98 -18.98 1.20
CA ASP A 356 -7.81 -19.45 0.10
C ASP A 356 -9.06 -18.56 -0.06
N ALA A 357 -9.63 -18.03 1.03
CA ALA A 357 -10.71 -17.04 0.97
C ALA A 357 -10.29 -15.78 0.21
N ILE A 358 -9.16 -15.15 0.57
CA ILE A 358 -8.67 -13.95 -0.12
C ILE A 358 -8.29 -14.23 -1.57
N ALA A 359 -7.68 -15.39 -1.84
CA ALA A 359 -7.32 -15.79 -3.19
C ALA A 359 -8.53 -15.95 -4.13
N GLU A 360 -9.73 -16.23 -3.59
CA GLU A 360 -10.98 -16.33 -4.34
C GLU A 360 -11.72 -14.99 -4.51
N MET A 361 -11.27 -13.90 -3.89
CA MET A 361 -11.87 -12.55 -4.00
C MET A 361 -11.40 -11.84 -5.29
N SER A 362 -11.94 -12.30 -6.41
CA SER A 362 -11.58 -11.86 -7.76
C SER A 362 -11.91 -10.39 -8.03
N TYR A 363 -13.07 -9.90 -7.60
CA TYR A 363 -13.54 -8.54 -7.85
C TYR A 363 -12.80 -7.53 -6.98
N LEU A 364 -12.52 -7.88 -5.72
CA LEU A 364 -11.59 -7.10 -4.88
C LEU A 364 -10.20 -6.97 -5.54
N HIS A 365 -9.68 -8.07 -6.09
CA HIS A 365 -8.38 -8.04 -6.77
C HIS A 365 -8.42 -7.16 -8.04
N MET A 366 -9.50 -7.23 -8.82
CA MET A 366 -9.70 -6.34 -9.98
C MET A 366 -9.72 -4.86 -9.57
N ALA A 367 -10.43 -4.50 -8.50
CA ALA A 367 -10.48 -3.13 -7.99
C ALA A 367 -9.10 -2.66 -7.49
N PHE A 368 -8.35 -3.53 -6.82
CA PHE A 368 -6.98 -3.23 -6.40
C PHE A 368 -6.03 -3.00 -7.59
N LYS A 369 -6.19 -3.74 -8.68
CA LYS A 369 -5.39 -3.52 -9.90
C LYS A 369 -5.76 -2.24 -10.62
N GLU A 370 -7.05 -1.91 -10.67
CA GLU A 370 -7.51 -0.65 -11.24
C GLU A 370 -7.02 0.57 -10.43
N SER A 371 -6.94 0.45 -9.10
CA SER A 371 -6.38 1.51 -8.27
C SER A 371 -4.88 1.71 -8.55
N LEU A 372 -4.11 0.62 -8.67
CA LEU A 372 -2.70 0.65 -9.07
C LEU A 372 -2.46 1.11 -10.52
N ARG A 373 -3.44 0.94 -11.41
CA ARG A 373 -3.37 1.50 -12.77
C ARG A 373 -3.38 3.03 -12.71
N LYS A 374 -4.32 3.60 -11.94
CA LYS A 374 -4.50 5.06 -11.84
C LYS A 374 -3.40 5.73 -11.02
N PHE A 375 -3.03 5.11 -9.91
CA PHE A 375 -2.05 5.62 -8.96
C PHE A 375 -1.09 4.50 -8.52
N PRO A 376 -0.12 4.13 -9.36
CA PRO A 376 0.90 3.17 -8.96
C PRO A 376 1.79 3.76 -7.87
N SER A 377 2.14 2.98 -6.84
CA SER A 377 3.05 3.45 -5.79
C SER A 377 4.39 3.94 -6.35
N LEU A 378 4.87 3.37 -7.46
CA LEU A 378 6.01 3.89 -8.24
C LEU A 378 5.52 4.42 -9.58
N GLY A 379 5.45 5.74 -9.73
CA GLY A 379 4.98 6.40 -10.96
C GLY A 379 5.96 6.32 -12.14
N VAL A 380 7.24 6.04 -11.86
CA VAL A 380 8.30 5.88 -12.85
C VAL A 380 9.16 4.66 -12.56
N LEU A 381 9.68 4.03 -13.60
CA LEU A 381 10.64 2.93 -13.50
C LEU A 381 11.98 3.36 -14.09
N ASN A 382 13.07 3.13 -13.35
CA ASN A 382 14.40 3.63 -13.70
C ASN A 382 15.32 2.51 -14.19
N ARG A 383 16.14 2.81 -15.21
CA ARG A 383 17.30 2.02 -15.65
C ARG A 383 18.47 2.93 -15.97
N THR A 384 19.66 2.37 -16.12
CA THR A 384 20.83 3.08 -16.65
C THR A 384 21.50 2.20 -17.70
N CYS A 385 21.91 2.81 -18.80
CA CYS A 385 22.69 2.16 -19.82
C CYS A 385 24.08 1.80 -19.24
N ALA A 386 24.37 0.51 -19.07
CA ALA A 386 25.63 0.01 -18.56
C ALA A 386 26.71 -0.07 -19.65
N ARG A 387 26.29 -0.34 -20.89
CA ARG A 387 27.17 -0.50 -22.06
C ARG A 387 26.55 0.20 -23.25
N ARG A 388 27.37 0.76 -24.15
CA ARG A 388 26.91 1.45 -25.35
C ARG A 388 25.89 0.58 -26.09
N TYR A 389 24.73 1.15 -26.39
CA TYR A 389 23.58 0.42 -26.92
C TYR A 389 22.92 1.19 -28.05
N LYS A 390 22.61 0.51 -29.15
CA LYS A 390 21.85 1.08 -30.27
C LYS A 390 20.39 0.68 -30.11
N ILE A 391 19.50 1.65 -29.96
CA ILE A 391 18.06 1.44 -30.00
C ILE A 391 17.68 1.19 -31.47
N PRO A 392 17.37 -0.06 -31.87
CA PRO A 392 17.23 -0.41 -33.29
C PRO A 392 16.12 0.41 -33.95
N ASP A 393 15.00 0.54 -33.25
CA ASP A 393 13.78 1.18 -33.73
C ASP A 393 13.90 2.68 -34.01
N LEU A 394 14.93 3.32 -33.46
CA LEU A 394 15.19 4.76 -33.62
C LEU A 394 16.49 5.04 -34.38
N ASN A 395 17.29 4.02 -34.65
CA ASN A 395 18.67 4.16 -35.14
C ASN A 395 19.52 5.13 -34.29
N VAL A 396 19.27 5.19 -32.98
CA VAL A 396 19.97 6.07 -32.04
C VAL A 396 20.83 5.25 -31.09
N THR A 397 22.09 5.64 -30.95
CA THR A 397 23.04 5.02 -30.01
C THR A 397 23.12 5.83 -28.72
N ILE A 398 22.85 5.18 -27.59
CA ILE A 398 23.03 5.74 -26.25
C ILE A 398 24.33 5.24 -25.62
N ASP A 399 24.96 6.09 -24.83
CA ASP A 399 26.24 5.82 -24.18
C ASP A 399 26.04 5.28 -22.76
N PRO A 400 27.06 4.57 -22.21
CA PRO A 400 27.07 4.19 -20.80
C PRO A 400 26.82 5.41 -19.89
N GLY A 401 26.05 5.21 -18.83
CA GLY A 401 25.68 6.26 -17.87
C GLY A 401 24.42 7.05 -18.23
N VAL A 402 23.90 6.94 -19.47
CA VAL A 402 22.59 7.52 -19.82
C VAL A 402 21.51 6.88 -18.94
N LYS A 403 20.79 7.72 -18.18
CA LYS A 403 19.65 7.26 -17.37
C LYS A 403 18.43 7.05 -18.27
N ILE A 404 17.59 6.09 -17.93
CA ILE A 404 16.34 5.78 -18.64
C ILE A 404 15.20 5.87 -17.63
N VAL A 405 14.13 6.55 -18.01
CA VAL A 405 12.88 6.66 -17.23
C VAL A 405 11.73 6.14 -18.07
N ILE A 406 11.00 5.17 -17.54
CA ILE A 406 9.76 4.64 -18.12
C ILE A 406 8.62 5.21 -17.29
N PRO A 407 7.78 6.10 -17.84
CA PRO A 407 6.73 6.80 -17.11
C PRO A 407 5.49 5.90 -16.94
N ALA A 408 5.57 4.96 -16.00
CA ALA A 408 4.55 3.94 -15.77
C ALA A 408 3.15 4.54 -15.56
N GLN A 409 3.02 5.57 -14.72
CA GLN A 409 1.71 6.21 -14.51
C GLN A 409 1.19 6.89 -15.78
N ALA A 410 2.05 7.56 -16.56
CA ALA A 410 1.62 8.22 -17.79
C ALA A 410 1.12 7.22 -18.84
N ILE A 411 1.81 6.07 -18.98
CA ILE A 411 1.41 4.97 -19.86
C ILE A 411 0.08 4.36 -19.38
N GLN A 412 -0.04 4.07 -18.08
CA GLN A 412 -1.23 3.45 -17.48
C GLN A 412 -2.47 4.37 -17.52
N MET A 413 -2.27 5.68 -17.66
CA MET A 413 -3.32 6.69 -17.79
C MET A 413 -3.48 7.18 -19.23
N ASP A 414 -2.82 6.55 -20.22
CA ASP A 414 -2.95 6.95 -21.62
C ASP A 414 -4.23 6.41 -22.25
N GLU A 415 -5.03 7.29 -22.84
CA GLU A 415 -6.27 6.95 -23.55
C GLU A 415 -6.04 6.06 -24.77
N LYS A 416 -4.81 6.06 -25.30
CA LYS A 416 -4.38 5.13 -26.34
C LYS A 416 -4.45 3.66 -25.90
N TYR A 417 -4.27 3.39 -24.61
CA TYR A 417 -4.20 2.04 -24.06
C TYR A 417 -5.38 1.71 -23.15
N PHE A 418 -5.95 2.70 -22.48
CA PHE A 418 -7.10 2.56 -21.59
C PHE A 418 -8.14 3.62 -21.94
N ASP A 419 -9.24 3.23 -22.56
CA ASP A 419 -10.38 4.12 -22.84
C ASP A 419 -10.88 4.78 -21.55
N ASN A 420 -11.27 6.06 -21.57
CA ASN A 420 -11.72 6.80 -20.37
C ASN A 420 -10.82 6.56 -19.13
N PRO A 421 -9.50 6.85 -19.20
CA PRO A 421 -8.54 6.42 -18.19
C PRO A 421 -8.79 7.03 -16.80
N ASN A 422 -9.60 8.10 -16.71
CA ASN A 422 -9.98 8.75 -15.46
C ASN A 422 -11.18 8.10 -14.76
N GLU A 423 -11.93 7.21 -15.42
CA GLU A 423 -12.94 6.36 -14.80
C GLU A 423 -12.26 5.31 -13.91
N PHE A 424 -12.89 4.91 -12.80
CA PHE A 424 -12.45 3.76 -11.99
C PHE A 424 -13.29 2.55 -12.38
N ARG A 425 -12.73 1.65 -13.19
CA ARG A 425 -13.47 0.51 -13.76
C ARG A 425 -12.73 -0.82 -13.55
N PRO A 426 -12.99 -1.55 -12.46
CA PRO A 426 -12.36 -2.84 -12.14
C PRO A 426 -12.43 -3.87 -13.28
N GLU A 427 -13.50 -3.84 -14.07
CA GLU A 427 -13.77 -4.80 -15.16
C GLU A 427 -12.70 -4.81 -16.26
N ARG A 428 -11.84 -3.77 -16.34
CA ARG A 428 -10.63 -3.75 -17.19
C ARG A 428 -9.66 -4.90 -16.88
N PHE A 429 -9.69 -5.39 -15.65
CA PHE A 429 -8.86 -6.49 -15.17
C PHE A 429 -9.64 -7.79 -15.01
N SER A 430 -10.82 -7.90 -15.64
CA SER A 430 -11.49 -9.19 -15.78
C SER A 430 -10.60 -10.17 -16.53
N PRO A 431 -10.68 -11.48 -16.26
CA PRO A 431 -9.79 -12.48 -16.87
C PRO A 431 -9.74 -12.43 -18.40
N ASP A 432 -10.82 -12.02 -19.05
CA ASP A 432 -10.90 -11.96 -20.52
C ASP A 432 -10.38 -10.65 -21.10
N GLU A 433 -10.59 -9.52 -20.41
CA GLU A 433 -10.03 -8.23 -20.82
C GLU A 433 -8.52 -8.17 -20.53
N GLU A 434 -8.08 -8.69 -19.39
CA GLU A 434 -6.67 -8.67 -19.01
C GLU A 434 -5.78 -9.43 -20.00
N LYS A 435 -6.26 -10.55 -20.55
CA LYS A 435 -5.52 -11.33 -21.57
C LYS A 435 -5.23 -10.50 -22.84
N LYS A 436 -6.04 -9.48 -23.12
CA LYS A 436 -5.89 -8.60 -24.29
C LYS A 436 -4.86 -7.48 -24.05
N LEU A 437 -4.53 -7.19 -22.79
CA LEU A 437 -3.60 -6.10 -22.44
C LEU A 437 -2.17 -6.48 -22.81
N ASN A 438 -1.46 -5.56 -23.48
CA ASN A 438 0.00 -5.69 -23.58
C ASN A 438 0.59 -5.57 -22.17
N GLN A 439 1.46 -6.51 -21.80
CA GLN A 439 2.04 -6.59 -20.45
C GLN A 439 2.82 -5.33 -20.02
N TYR A 440 3.25 -4.49 -20.96
CA TYR A 440 3.95 -3.22 -20.71
C TYR A 440 3.00 -2.01 -20.65
N MET A 441 1.69 -2.20 -20.82
CA MET A 441 0.67 -1.17 -20.53
C MET A 441 0.41 -1.05 -19.02
N TYR A 442 0.58 -2.14 -18.26
CA TYR A 442 0.35 -2.20 -16.82
C TYR A 442 1.60 -2.72 -16.10
N MET A 443 2.28 -1.83 -15.36
CA MET A 443 3.59 -2.09 -14.76
C MET A 443 3.76 -1.56 -13.31
N PRO A 444 2.76 -1.64 -12.41
CA PRO A 444 2.92 -1.12 -11.04
C PRO A 444 4.01 -1.87 -10.25
N PHE A 445 4.26 -3.14 -10.59
CA PHE A 445 5.34 -3.96 -10.03
C PHE A 445 6.57 -4.06 -10.94
N GLY A 446 6.60 -3.30 -12.04
CA GLY A 446 7.61 -3.39 -13.09
C GLY A 446 7.55 -4.70 -13.89
N ARG A 447 8.53 -4.88 -14.77
CA ARG A 447 8.69 -6.03 -15.67
C ARG A 447 10.15 -6.45 -15.81
N GLY A 448 10.36 -7.65 -16.35
CA GLY A 448 11.67 -8.25 -16.58
C GLY A 448 12.42 -8.67 -15.31
N PRO A 449 13.73 -8.98 -15.41
CA PRO A 449 14.50 -9.56 -14.30
C PRO A 449 14.52 -8.71 -13.02
N ARG A 450 14.38 -7.38 -13.14
CA ARG A 450 14.34 -6.41 -12.03
C ARG A 450 12.92 -6.12 -11.50
N ALA A 451 11.88 -6.84 -11.96
CA ALA A 451 10.51 -6.71 -11.44
C ALA A 451 10.45 -6.95 -9.93
N CYS A 452 9.42 -6.42 -9.27
CA CYS A 452 9.24 -6.55 -7.83
C CYS A 452 9.28 -8.02 -7.39
N ILE A 453 10.20 -8.34 -6.47
CA ILE A 453 10.32 -9.69 -5.92
C ILE A 453 9.12 -10.03 -5.02
N GLY A 454 8.60 -9.02 -4.34
CA GLY A 454 7.53 -9.13 -3.35
C GLY A 454 6.13 -8.95 -3.92
N THR A 455 5.92 -9.00 -5.24
CA THR A 455 4.61 -8.77 -5.88
C THR A 455 3.49 -9.56 -5.19
N ARG A 456 3.68 -10.88 -5.05
CA ARG A 456 2.71 -11.77 -4.41
C ARG A 456 2.49 -11.46 -2.92
N LEU A 457 3.56 -11.15 -2.19
CA LEU A 457 3.47 -10.78 -0.77
C LEU A 457 2.72 -9.45 -0.60
N GLY A 458 3.01 -8.47 -1.46
CA GLY A 458 2.37 -7.16 -1.50
C GLY A 458 0.88 -7.23 -1.82
N GLU A 459 0.51 -8.00 -2.84
CA GLU A 459 -0.91 -8.27 -3.18
C GLU A 459 -1.60 -8.99 -2.02
N MET A 460 -0.99 -10.06 -1.49
CA MET A 460 -1.55 -10.85 -0.41
C MET A 460 -1.87 -10.02 0.84
N GLN A 461 -0.94 -9.17 1.29
CA GLN A 461 -1.19 -8.30 2.46
C GLN A 461 -2.21 -7.20 2.16
N SER A 462 -2.18 -6.65 0.94
CA SER A 462 -3.05 -5.54 0.55
C SER A 462 -4.50 -5.99 0.46
N LEU A 463 -4.74 -7.14 -0.18
CA LEU A 463 -6.06 -7.73 -0.31
C LEU A 463 -6.60 -8.17 1.06
N ALA A 464 -5.77 -8.77 1.93
CA ALA A 464 -6.19 -9.12 3.29
C ALA A 464 -6.59 -7.89 4.12
N GLY A 465 -5.82 -6.80 4.05
CA GLY A 465 -6.13 -5.55 4.74
C GLY A 465 -7.39 -4.87 4.19
N LEU A 466 -7.55 -4.82 2.87
CA LEU A 466 -8.74 -4.29 2.22
C LEU A 466 -9.99 -5.10 2.57
N ALA A 467 -9.91 -6.44 2.48
CA ALA A 467 -11.00 -7.32 2.85
C ALA A 467 -11.37 -7.17 4.32
N ALA A 468 -10.38 -7.05 5.22
CA ALA A 468 -10.63 -6.84 6.64
C ALA A 468 -11.44 -5.58 6.92
N VAL A 469 -11.10 -4.45 6.30
CA VAL A 469 -11.85 -3.19 6.42
C VAL A 469 -13.23 -3.32 5.77
N LEU A 470 -13.28 -3.71 4.50
CA LEU A 470 -14.52 -3.72 3.72
C LEU A 470 -15.53 -4.76 4.21
N HIS A 471 -15.07 -5.85 4.83
CA HIS A 471 -15.97 -6.86 5.40
C HIS A 471 -16.91 -6.25 6.45
N LYS A 472 -16.43 -5.35 7.32
CA LYS A 472 -17.23 -4.79 8.43
C LYS A 472 -17.67 -3.35 8.21
N PHE A 473 -16.95 -2.61 7.37
CA PHE A 473 -17.10 -1.16 7.25
C PHE A 473 -17.41 -0.74 5.83
N ARG A 474 -18.15 0.34 5.73
CA ARG A 474 -18.26 1.17 4.53
C ARG A 474 -17.31 2.35 4.66
N VAL A 475 -16.53 2.61 3.63
CA VAL A 475 -15.68 3.78 3.51
C VAL A 475 -16.41 4.82 2.65
N GLU A 476 -16.53 6.04 3.17
CA GLU A 476 -17.22 7.15 2.52
C GLU A 476 -16.34 8.41 2.56
N PRO A 477 -16.47 9.34 1.60
CA PRO A 477 -15.81 10.64 1.71
C PRO A 477 -16.35 11.40 2.93
N SER A 478 -15.45 11.91 3.76
CA SER A 478 -15.75 12.97 4.74
C SER A 478 -15.95 14.31 4.00
N GLN A 479 -16.48 15.30 4.70
CA GLN A 479 -16.63 16.68 4.19
C GLN A 479 -15.30 17.29 3.74
N LEU A 480 -14.17 16.84 4.31
CA LEU A 480 -12.83 17.33 3.98
C LEU A 480 -12.10 16.48 2.93
N THR A 481 -12.70 15.38 2.46
CA THR A 481 -12.08 14.50 1.46
C THR A 481 -11.93 15.22 0.13
N ARG A 482 -10.72 15.21 -0.43
CA ARG A 482 -10.47 15.71 -1.78
C ARG A 482 -10.50 14.57 -2.76
N ARG A 483 -11.29 14.69 -3.83
CA ARG A 483 -11.30 13.72 -4.93
C ARG A 483 -9.95 13.61 -5.65
N ASP A 484 -9.32 14.76 -5.90
CA ASP A 484 -7.99 14.81 -6.52
C ASP A 484 -6.90 14.95 -5.46
N LEU A 485 -6.21 13.83 -5.21
CA LEU A 485 -5.10 13.77 -4.27
C LEU A 485 -3.88 14.54 -4.79
N LYS A 486 -3.26 15.35 -3.94
CA LYS A 486 -2.04 16.11 -4.28
C LYS A 486 -0.80 15.28 -3.95
N VAL A 487 0.00 14.93 -4.95
CA VAL A 487 1.25 14.17 -4.76
C VAL A 487 2.27 14.99 -3.96
N ASN A 488 2.99 14.34 -3.05
CA ASN A 488 4.13 14.91 -2.34
C ASN A 488 5.35 14.98 -3.26
N GLN A 489 5.66 16.19 -3.70
CA GLN A 489 6.68 16.49 -4.70
C GLN A 489 8.10 16.17 -4.24
N TRP A 490 8.32 16.03 -2.92
CA TRP A 490 9.61 15.66 -2.33
C TRP A 490 9.90 14.15 -2.33
N MET A 491 8.89 13.33 -2.63
CA MET A 491 9.03 11.88 -2.69
C MET A 491 9.33 11.42 -4.12
N ASN A 492 10.60 11.10 -4.37
CA ASN A 492 11.10 10.78 -5.71
C ASN A 492 11.12 9.27 -6.06
N VAL A 493 10.74 8.38 -5.12
CA VAL A 493 10.72 6.93 -5.36
C VAL A 493 9.29 6.40 -5.26
N VAL A 494 8.67 6.52 -4.09
CA VAL A 494 7.27 6.17 -3.87
C VAL A 494 6.42 7.43 -3.97
N GLN A 495 5.28 7.36 -4.63
CA GLN A 495 4.31 8.44 -4.68
C GLN A 495 3.60 8.53 -3.32
N GLY A 496 3.96 9.54 -2.54
CA GLY A 496 3.17 9.95 -1.39
C GLY A 496 2.17 11.03 -1.76
N VAL A 497 1.18 11.25 -0.92
CA VAL A 497 0.19 12.32 -1.05
C VAL A 497 0.36 13.31 0.11
N ILE A 498 0.02 14.58 -0.11
CA ILE A 498 0.09 15.66 0.87
C ILE A 498 -1.25 15.82 1.58
N GLY A 499 -1.20 15.93 2.90
CA GLY A 499 -2.37 16.17 3.75
C GLY A 499 -3.09 14.90 4.15
N ASP A 500 -4.07 15.08 5.02
CA ASP A 500 -4.79 13.97 5.62
C ASP A 500 -5.77 13.34 4.62
N HIS A 501 -5.82 12.02 4.59
CA HIS A 501 -6.75 11.26 3.75
C HIS A 501 -8.02 10.98 4.54
N LEU A 502 -8.66 12.06 4.98
CA LEU A 502 -9.86 11.96 5.80
C LEU A 502 -10.95 11.26 5.01
N HIS A 503 -11.48 10.17 5.57
CA HIS A 503 -12.67 9.47 5.13
C HIS A 503 -13.48 9.13 6.38
N LYS A 504 -14.74 8.74 6.16
CA LYS A 504 -15.61 8.22 7.21
C LYS A 504 -15.70 6.70 7.08
N LEU A 505 -15.36 6.00 8.15
CA LEU A 505 -15.64 4.58 8.33
C LEU A 505 -16.97 4.43 9.08
N GLY A 506 -18.02 4.06 8.36
CA GLY A 506 -19.27 3.58 8.93
C GLY A 506 -19.24 2.07 9.07
N TYR A 507 -19.97 1.50 10.02
CA TYR A 507 -20.33 0.10 9.95
C TYR A 507 -21.13 -0.17 8.67
N ARG A 508 -21.23 -1.43 8.27
CA ARG A 508 -22.15 -1.84 7.21
C ARG A 508 -23.57 -1.93 7.76
N VAL A 509 -24.54 -1.31 7.08
CA VAL A 509 -25.95 -1.26 7.52
C VAL A 509 -26.57 -2.66 7.53
N ASP A 510 -26.17 -3.52 6.59
CA ASP A 510 -26.60 -4.92 6.48
C ASP A 510 -25.99 -5.85 7.53
N LEU A 511 -24.94 -5.41 8.25
CA LEU A 511 -24.35 -6.14 9.36
C LEU A 511 -24.86 -5.69 10.73
N VAL A 512 -25.75 -4.69 10.79
CA VAL A 512 -26.42 -4.34 12.05
C VAL A 512 -27.37 -5.49 12.39
N PRO A 513 -27.15 -6.22 13.50
CA PRO A 513 -27.98 -7.36 13.83
C PRO A 513 -29.45 -6.93 13.93
N VAL A 514 -30.35 -7.69 13.33
CA VAL A 514 -31.80 -7.44 13.45
C VAL A 514 -32.20 -7.38 14.92
N GLU A 515 -31.53 -8.14 15.80
CA GLU A 515 -31.73 -8.04 17.25
C GLU A 515 -31.37 -6.64 17.81
N PHE A 516 -30.31 -6.00 17.31
CA PHE A 516 -29.90 -4.67 17.73
C PHE A 516 -30.89 -3.59 17.27
N VAL A 517 -31.35 -3.67 16.02
CA VAL A 517 -32.39 -2.77 15.49
C VAL A 517 -33.70 -2.95 16.27
N ASN A 518 -34.07 -4.21 16.55
CA ASN A 518 -35.24 -4.53 17.37
C ASN A 518 -35.10 -4.01 18.80
N TYR A 519 -33.91 -4.12 19.41
CA TYR A 519 -33.65 -3.62 20.76
C TYR A 519 -33.73 -2.09 20.84
N CYS A 520 -33.16 -1.38 19.86
CA CYS A 520 -33.29 0.07 19.74
C CYS A 520 -34.75 0.48 19.53
N MET A 521 -35.52 -0.24 18.70
CA MET A 521 -36.96 0.00 18.53
C MET A 521 -37.75 -0.20 19.84
N LEU A 522 -37.42 -1.24 20.61
CA LEU A 522 -38.07 -1.53 21.89
C LEU A 522 -37.80 -0.46 22.96
N GLU A 523 -36.55 -0.02 23.07
CA GLU A 523 -36.14 1.08 23.96
C GLU A 523 -36.84 2.39 23.59
N MET A 524 -36.92 2.71 22.28
CA MET A 524 -37.48 3.98 21.81
C MET A 524 -39.01 4.05 21.86
N CYS A 525 -39.71 2.92 21.78
CA CYS A 525 -41.18 2.90 21.78
C CYS A 525 -41.81 2.88 23.18
N GLY A 526 -41.03 2.70 24.26
CA GLY A 526 -41.49 2.81 25.66
C GLY A 526 -42.66 1.91 26.04
N HIS A 527 -43.04 0.94 25.21
CA HIS A 527 -44.29 0.19 25.36
C HIS A 527 -44.01 -1.13 26.09
N GLU A 528 -44.34 -1.17 27.38
CA GLU A 528 -44.17 -2.34 28.28
C GLU A 528 -44.73 -3.64 27.69
N VAL A 529 -45.81 -3.55 26.90
CA VAL A 529 -46.47 -4.68 26.23
C VAL A 529 -45.53 -5.39 25.22
N PHE A 530 -44.67 -4.65 24.51
CA PHE A 530 -43.72 -5.24 23.56
C PHE A 530 -42.47 -5.79 24.26
N ARG A 531 -42.02 -5.14 25.34
CA ARG A 531 -40.94 -5.63 26.20
C ARG A 531 -41.26 -7.00 26.78
N CYS A 532 -42.49 -7.18 27.30
CA CYS A 532 -42.92 -8.43 27.94
C CYS A 532 -43.07 -9.59 26.94
N ASN A 533 -43.57 -9.33 25.73
CA ASN A 533 -43.70 -10.37 24.70
C ASN A 533 -42.34 -10.84 24.14
N ILE A 534 -41.39 -9.92 23.93
CA ILE A 534 -40.05 -10.28 23.41
C ILE A 534 -39.16 -10.89 24.50
N GLN A 535 -39.21 -10.42 25.75
CA GLN A 535 -38.51 -11.08 26.85
C GLN A 535 -39.03 -12.51 27.06
N ASN A 536 -40.35 -12.73 27.00
CA ASN A 536 -40.88 -14.10 27.10
C ASN A 536 -40.48 -14.99 25.91
N LEU A 537 -40.22 -14.44 24.72
CA LEU A 537 -39.72 -15.18 23.56
C LEU A 537 -38.20 -15.47 23.64
N LEU A 538 -37.41 -14.53 24.15
CA LEU A 538 -35.95 -14.67 24.27
C LEU A 538 -35.52 -15.56 25.46
N PHE A 539 -36.29 -15.56 26.56
CA PHE A 539 -35.92 -16.26 27.78
C PHE A 539 -36.51 -17.68 27.92
N ASN A 540 -37.50 -18.08 27.11
CA ASN A 540 -38.21 -19.37 27.28
C ASN A 540 -38.01 -20.43 26.18
N THR A 541 -37.14 -20.23 25.18
CA THR A 541 -36.90 -21.27 24.16
C THR A 541 -35.41 -21.48 23.87
N PRO A 542 -34.85 -22.68 24.15
CA PRO A 542 -33.54 -23.05 23.68
C PRO A 542 -33.59 -23.44 22.19
N ALA A 543 -32.65 -22.91 21.41
CA ALA A 543 -32.01 -23.53 20.25
C ALA A 543 -32.83 -24.52 19.41
N GLU A 544 -33.87 -24.05 18.72
CA GLU A 544 -34.35 -24.50 17.40
C GLU A 544 -35.58 -23.65 17.06
N LEU A 545 -35.50 -22.86 15.99
CA LEU A 545 -36.52 -21.87 15.63
C LEU A 545 -37.81 -22.57 15.17
N ASP A 546 -38.79 -22.72 16.07
CA ASP A 546 -40.16 -23.10 15.74
C ASP A 546 -40.74 -22.08 14.72
N PRO A 547 -41.26 -22.53 13.55
CA PRO A 547 -41.92 -21.68 12.56
C PRO A 547 -43.04 -20.81 13.13
N VAL A 548 -43.65 -21.18 14.26
CA VAL A 548 -44.66 -20.39 14.98
C VAL A 548 -44.01 -19.19 15.68
N CYS A 549 -42.87 -19.38 16.35
CA CYS A 549 -42.13 -18.28 16.99
C CYS A 549 -41.59 -17.29 15.96
N MET A 550 -41.05 -17.77 14.83
CA MET A 550 -40.60 -16.89 13.75
C MET A 550 -41.74 -16.06 13.17
N ARG A 551 -42.92 -16.67 12.94
CA ARG A 551 -44.12 -15.92 12.49
C ARG A 551 -44.60 -14.90 13.50
N ALA A 552 -44.46 -15.17 14.80
CA ALA A 552 -44.82 -14.22 15.85
C ALA A 552 -43.84 -13.04 15.93
N VAL A 553 -42.54 -13.30 15.79
CA VAL A 553 -41.51 -12.26 15.68
C VAL A 553 -41.74 -11.41 14.42
N ASP A 554 -41.95 -12.04 13.27
CA ASP A 554 -42.23 -11.34 12.02
C ASP A 554 -43.50 -10.49 12.09
N ALA A 555 -44.56 -10.99 12.75
CA ALA A 555 -45.79 -10.23 12.97
C ALA A 555 -45.58 -9.02 13.89
N VAL A 556 -44.74 -9.15 14.92
CA VAL A 556 -44.37 -8.06 15.83
C VAL A 556 -43.52 -7.00 15.11
N VAL A 557 -42.58 -7.43 14.27
CA VAL A 557 -41.73 -6.55 13.46
C VAL A 557 -42.58 -5.82 12.40
N ASP A 558 -43.45 -6.52 11.68
CA ASP A 558 -44.34 -5.93 10.68
C ASP A 558 -45.34 -4.95 11.30
N ALA A 559 -45.91 -5.28 12.47
CA ALA A 559 -46.77 -4.36 13.22
C ALA A 559 -46.01 -3.11 13.70
N SER A 560 -44.77 -3.27 14.16
CA SER A 560 -43.91 -2.16 14.61
C SER A 560 -43.50 -1.26 13.44
N ALA A 561 -43.14 -1.86 12.30
CA ALA A 561 -42.81 -1.14 11.08
C ALA A 561 -44.01 -0.36 10.51
N LYS A 562 -45.21 -0.96 10.53
CA LYS A 562 -46.46 -0.29 10.16
C LYS A 562 -46.81 0.86 11.11
N PHE A 563 -46.61 0.68 12.42
CA PHE A 563 -46.82 1.73 13.42
C PHE A 563 -45.88 2.93 13.22
N LEU A 564 -44.59 2.68 12.99
CA LEU A 564 -43.59 3.75 12.76
C LEU A 564 -43.84 4.51 11.45
N ARG A 565 -44.25 3.80 10.38
CA ARG A 565 -44.65 4.42 9.10
C ARG A 565 -45.93 5.24 9.22
N ALA A 566 -46.93 4.74 9.94
CA ALA A 566 -48.21 5.45 10.15
C ALA A 566 -48.05 6.76 10.96
N ARG A 567 -46.97 6.89 11.75
CA ARG A 567 -46.69 8.07 12.59
C ARG A 567 -45.67 9.05 11.97
N ASN A 568 -45.19 8.82 10.74
CA ASN A 568 -44.27 9.71 10.02
C ASN A 568 -42.95 10.04 10.77
N TYR A 569 -42.39 9.07 11.51
CA TYR A 569 -41.10 9.24 12.18
C TYR A 569 -39.90 9.09 11.22
N LEU A 570 -39.76 10.03 10.28
CA LEU A 570 -38.65 10.12 9.31
C LEU A 570 -37.28 10.21 9.98
N TRP A 571 -37.20 10.73 11.20
CA TRP A 571 -35.98 10.87 11.97
C TRP A 571 -35.39 9.53 12.45
N PHE A 572 -36.23 8.50 12.63
CA PHE A 572 -35.78 7.15 13.03
C PHE A 572 -34.98 6.49 11.91
N TRP A 573 -35.47 6.61 10.68
CA TRP A 573 -34.75 6.16 9.49
C TRP A 573 -33.48 6.97 9.25
N ALA A 574 -33.51 8.29 9.48
CA ALA A 574 -32.30 9.09 9.47
C ALA A 574 -31.29 8.69 10.57
N LEU A 575 -31.71 8.12 11.71
CA LEU A 575 -30.82 7.65 12.77
C LEU A 575 -30.11 6.34 12.39
N ILE A 576 -30.85 5.42 11.76
CA ILE A 576 -30.32 4.16 11.22
C ILE A 576 -29.38 4.45 10.03
N ASP A 577 -29.80 5.31 9.11
CA ASP A 577 -29.04 5.66 7.91
C ASP A 577 -27.73 6.42 8.24
N ASN A 578 -27.71 7.20 9.32
CA ASN A 578 -26.52 7.96 9.73
C ASN A 578 -25.60 7.25 10.73
N GLN A 579 -25.98 6.06 11.23
CA GLN A 579 -25.21 5.25 12.19
C GLN A 579 -24.65 6.00 13.41
N LEU A 580 -25.34 7.04 13.86
CA LEU A 580 -24.93 7.80 15.03
C LEU A 580 -25.41 7.07 16.28
N PHE A 581 -24.53 6.25 16.88
CA PHE A 581 -24.75 5.70 18.20
C PHE A 581 -23.68 6.21 19.17
N ARG A 582 -23.99 7.26 19.94
CA ARG A 582 -23.23 7.64 21.13
C ARG A 582 -23.95 7.19 22.39
N ARG A 583 -23.27 6.36 23.19
CA ARG A 583 -23.74 5.86 24.50
C ARG A 583 -24.06 7.00 25.49
N SER A 584 -23.49 8.19 25.30
CA SER A 584 -23.64 9.37 26.17
C SER A 584 -24.85 10.25 25.85
N GLU A 585 -25.60 9.98 24.78
CA GLU A 585 -26.79 10.76 24.39
C GLU A 585 -28.10 10.15 24.93
N PHE A 586 -28.00 9.01 25.63
CA PHE A 586 -29.09 8.37 26.36
C PHE A 586 -29.21 8.99 27.78
N ALA A 587 -29.82 10.17 27.85
CA ALA A 587 -30.33 10.85 29.05
C ALA A 587 -29.31 11.38 30.09
N PRO A 588 -29.65 12.50 30.80
CA PRO A 588 -28.90 12.94 31.99
C PRO A 588 -28.94 11.86 33.07
N LYS A 589 -27.89 11.80 33.90
CA LYS A 589 -27.72 10.82 35.02
C LYS A 589 -28.91 10.74 36.00
N ASP A 590 -29.83 11.70 35.95
CA ASP A 590 -30.82 11.94 37.00
C ASP A 590 -32.15 11.22 36.73
N HIS A 591 -32.25 10.37 35.71
CA HIS A 591 -33.49 9.67 35.29
C HIS A 591 -33.34 8.15 35.14
N TRP A 592 -32.36 7.53 35.80
CA TRP A 592 -32.37 6.08 35.98
C TRP A 592 -33.00 5.73 37.33
N PRO A 593 -34.13 4.98 37.37
CA PRO A 593 -34.44 4.23 38.57
C PRO A 593 -33.44 3.06 38.61
N PHE A 594 -32.99 2.70 39.80
CA PHE A 594 -32.12 1.56 40.13
C PHE A 594 -30.60 1.82 40.08
N ASP A 595 -30.06 2.15 41.27
CA ASP A 595 -28.72 1.72 41.68
C ASP A 595 -28.70 0.19 41.67
N VAL A 596 -27.81 -0.40 40.87
CA VAL A 596 -27.60 -1.85 40.87
C VAL A 596 -26.64 -2.18 42.00
N ASP A 597 -27.18 -2.37 43.20
CA ASP A 597 -26.44 -2.99 44.28
C ASP A 597 -26.27 -4.49 43.99
N LYS A 598 -25.05 -4.99 44.22
CA LYS A 598 -24.51 -6.24 43.66
C LYS A 598 -25.10 -7.55 44.22
N ASP A 599 -26.14 -7.52 45.05
CA ASP A 599 -26.58 -8.68 45.84
C ASP A 599 -28.08 -9.06 45.73
N SER A 600 -28.79 -8.69 44.67
CA SER A 600 -30.22 -9.06 44.50
C SER A 600 -30.52 -9.93 43.29
N TYR A 601 -29.98 -11.16 43.29
CA TYR A 601 -30.69 -12.27 42.64
C TYR A 601 -31.67 -12.84 43.64
N ASP A 602 -32.88 -12.29 43.72
CA ASP A 602 -34.07 -13.06 44.11
C ASP A 602 -35.37 -12.26 43.96
N THR A 603 -36.36 -12.94 43.37
CA THR A 603 -37.82 -12.63 43.37
C THR A 603 -38.34 -11.42 42.60
N CYS A 604 -38.85 -11.65 41.38
CA CYS A 604 -40.03 -10.92 40.88
C CYS A 604 -41.23 -11.86 40.94
N MET A 605 -41.99 -11.76 42.04
CA MET A 605 -43.16 -12.58 42.33
C MET A 605 -44.47 -11.81 42.10
N GLU A 606 -44.57 -11.06 40.98
CA GLU A 606 -45.81 -10.31 40.63
C GLU A 606 -46.20 -10.39 39.14
N CYS A 607 -45.97 -11.54 38.49
CA CYS A 607 -46.52 -11.80 37.15
C CYS A 607 -47.85 -12.57 37.19
N THR A 608 -48.80 -12.17 38.05
CA THR A 608 -50.16 -12.78 38.12
C THR A 608 -51.29 -11.85 37.71
N TYR A 609 -51.04 -10.55 37.47
CA TYR A 609 -52.11 -9.60 37.13
C TYR A 609 -52.38 -9.45 35.62
N CYS A 610 -51.38 -9.66 34.74
CA CYS A 610 -51.57 -9.51 33.29
C CYS A 610 -52.15 -10.74 32.56
N CYS A 611 -52.05 -11.96 33.13
CA CYS A 611 -52.59 -13.18 32.49
C CYS A 611 -54.07 -13.47 32.84
N GLY A 612 -54.71 -12.67 33.70
CA GLY A 612 -56.10 -12.89 34.13
C GLY A 612 -57.19 -12.44 33.14
N SER A 613 -56.88 -11.55 32.19
CA SER A 613 -57.91 -10.92 31.33
C SER A 613 -58.12 -11.61 29.97
N LEU A 614 -57.29 -12.58 29.58
CA LEU A 614 -57.37 -13.26 28.27
C LEU A 614 -58.25 -14.53 28.25
N LYS A 615 -58.94 -14.89 29.34
CA LYS A 615 -59.83 -16.07 29.42
C LYS A 615 -61.34 -15.78 29.43
N LYS A 616 -61.79 -14.56 29.14
CA LYS A 616 -63.22 -14.26 28.94
C LYS A 616 -63.47 -13.53 27.63
N ASN A 617 -63.54 -14.29 26.54
CA ASN A 617 -64.48 -14.11 25.42
C ASN A 617 -64.25 -15.21 24.38
N LYS A 618 -64.81 -16.40 24.68
CA LYS A 618 -65.18 -17.40 23.69
C LYS A 618 -66.65 -17.79 23.94
N LYS A 619 -67.55 -16.96 23.44
CA LYS A 619 -68.80 -17.31 22.74
C LYS A 619 -69.52 -16.02 22.35
#